data_AF-A0A9D6SJ63-F1
#
_entry.id   AF-A0A9D6SJ63-F1
#
_cell.length_a   1.000
_cell.length_b   1.000
_cell.length_c   1.000
_cell.angle_alpha   90.00
_cell.angle_beta   90.00
_cell.angle_gamma   90.00
#
_symmetry.space_group_name_H-M   'P 1'
#
loop_
_entity.id
_entity.type
_entity.pdbx_description
1 polymer ?
#
loop_
_entity_poly.entity_id
_entity_poly.type
_entity_poly.pdbx_seq_one_letter_code
_entity_poly.pdbx_strand_id
1 'polypeptide(L)'
;MNQVIHVQGLFVNLSPDAFHMWARHYYKCKQDFESPNSFSPVPYFLLCRAIELEVKSRHLLSKRQSEVKKEFGHDLLEAYEALDQGQKTLNAEEIRVLRVANDIYVGKGFEYFNPGHALRGYSQFPDLDELDSVATKLISR
;
A
#
# COMPACT_ATOMS: atom_id res chain seq x y z
N MET A 1 28.46 -16.13 46.37
CA MET A 1 27.47 -15.06 46.12
C MET A 1 27.12 -15.15 44.64
N ASN A 2 25.97 -15.72 44.29
CA ASN A 2 25.53 -15.82 42.89
C ASN A 2 24.63 -14.62 42.59
N GLN A 3 25.10 -13.68 41.77
CA GLN A 3 24.24 -12.66 41.18
C GLN A 3 23.60 -13.25 39.93
N VAL A 4 22.28 -13.45 39.99
CA VAL A 4 21.46 -13.78 38.82
C VAL A 4 21.16 -12.46 38.11
N ILE A 5 21.77 -12.24 36.95
CA ILE A 5 21.49 -11.08 36.10
C ILE A 5 20.26 -11.41 35.26
N HIS A 6 19.12 -10.80 35.58
CA HIS A 6 17.94 -10.81 34.72
C HIS A 6 18.13 -9.81 33.58
N VAL A 7 18.38 -10.30 32.38
CA VAL A 7 18.30 -9.48 31.17
C VAL A 7 16.83 -9.20 30.90
N GLN A 8 16.37 -7.98 31.20
CA GLN A 8 15.07 -7.52 30.72
C GLN A 8 15.14 -7.43 29.19
N GLY A 9 14.33 -8.23 28.50
CA GLY A 9 14.25 -8.19 27.04
C GLY A 9 13.73 -6.86 26.54
N LEU A 10 14.33 -6.33 25.47
CA LEU A 10 13.88 -5.12 24.81
C LEU A 10 12.72 -5.47 23.85
N PHE A 11 11.55 -4.87 24.05
CA PHE A 11 10.44 -4.96 23.11
C PHE A 11 10.59 -3.88 22.04
N VAL A 12 10.98 -4.27 20.83
CA VAL A 12 11.08 -3.37 19.67
C VAL A 12 9.96 -3.70 18.68
N ASN A 13 9.18 -2.71 18.25
CA ASN A 13 8.18 -2.88 17.21
C ASN A 13 8.85 -2.80 15.84
N LEU A 14 9.10 -3.95 15.21
CA LEU A 14 9.71 -4.05 13.87
C LEU A 14 8.68 -3.95 12.72
N SER A 15 7.40 -3.83 13.03
CA SER A 15 6.33 -3.82 12.03
C SER A 15 6.44 -2.66 11.02
N PRO A 16 6.78 -1.41 11.43
CA PRO A 16 6.98 -0.30 10.48
C PRO A 16 8.03 -0.63 9.42
N ASP A 17 9.24 -1.02 9.86
CA ASP A 17 10.36 -1.31 8.96
C ASP A 17 10.05 -2.50 8.04
N ALA A 18 9.42 -3.55 8.58
CA ALA A 18 9.02 -4.71 7.78
C ALA A 18 8.00 -4.33 6.70
N PHE A 19 7.02 -3.50 7.02
CA PHE A 19 6.01 -3.06 6.06
C PHE A 19 6.60 -2.15 4.99
N HIS A 20 7.46 -1.20 5.36
CA HIS A 20 8.19 -0.37 4.40
C HIS A 20 9.08 -1.20 3.47
N MET A 21 9.84 -2.14 4.02
CA MET A 21 10.66 -3.07 3.22
C MET A 21 9.81 -3.86 2.22
N TRP A 22 8.67 -4.39 2.66
CA TRP A 22 7.77 -5.14 1.78
C TRP A 22 7.12 -4.24 0.73
N ALA A 23 6.75 -3.01 1.05
CA ALA A 23 6.26 -2.04 0.07
C ALA A 23 7.27 -1.87 -1.07
N ARG A 24 8.56 -1.72 -0.74
CA ARG A 24 9.65 -1.66 -1.72
C ARG A 24 9.77 -2.94 -2.55
N HIS A 25 9.59 -4.11 -1.94
CA HIS A 25 9.60 -5.38 -2.68
C HIS A 25 8.45 -5.46 -3.69
N TYR A 26 7.21 -5.12 -3.29
CA TYR A 26 6.07 -5.10 -4.21
C TYR A 26 6.27 -4.09 -5.35
N TYR A 27 6.80 -2.91 -5.02
CA TYR A 27 7.12 -1.90 -6.02
C TYR A 27 8.20 -2.38 -6.99
N LYS A 28 9.26 -3.03 -6.49
CA LYS A 28 10.29 -3.64 -7.33
C LYS A 28 9.70 -4.73 -8.23
N CYS A 29 8.80 -5.57 -7.72
CA CYS A 29 8.08 -6.54 -8.54
C CYS A 29 7.27 -5.87 -9.66
N LYS A 30 6.65 -4.70 -9.42
CA LYS A 30 5.99 -3.94 -10.50
C LYS A 30 7.00 -3.49 -11.55
N GLN A 31 8.14 -2.97 -11.13
CA GLN A 31 9.17 -2.49 -12.05
C GLN A 31 9.73 -3.60 -12.95
N ASP A 32 9.82 -4.82 -12.43
CA ASP A 32 10.33 -5.99 -13.15
C ASP A 32 9.23 -6.77 -13.89
N PHE A 33 7.96 -6.41 -13.72
CA PHE A 33 6.85 -7.15 -14.30
C PHE A 33 6.68 -6.83 -15.79
N GLU A 34 6.83 -7.86 -16.62
CA GLU A 34 6.52 -7.81 -18.04
C GLU A 34 5.15 -8.48 -18.28
N SER A 35 4.18 -7.70 -18.74
CA SER A 35 2.84 -8.24 -19.02
C SER A 35 2.88 -9.14 -20.26
N PRO A 36 2.37 -10.38 -20.19
CA PRO A 36 2.26 -11.24 -21.37
C PRO A 36 1.12 -10.83 -22.31
N ASN A 37 0.26 -9.89 -21.89
CA ASN A 37 -0.92 -9.44 -22.62
C ASN A 37 -1.01 -7.91 -22.64
N SER A 38 -1.83 -7.36 -23.54
CA SER A 38 -2.08 -5.91 -23.63
C SER A 38 -2.72 -5.32 -22.37
N PHE A 39 -3.48 -6.13 -21.62
CA PHE A 39 -4.04 -5.77 -20.33
C PHE A 39 -3.65 -6.81 -19.26
N SER A 40 -3.31 -6.32 -18.08
CA SER A 40 -3.09 -7.13 -16.89
C SER A 40 -3.49 -6.35 -15.63
N PRO A 41 -4.26 -6.94 -14.70
CA PRO A 41 -4.55 -6.31 -13.40
C PRO A 41 -3.36 -6.39 -12.43
N VAL A 42 -2.34 -7.20 -12.75
CA VAL A 42 -1.17 -7.45 -11.89
C VAL A 42 -0.40 -6.17 -11.52
N PRO A 43 -0.01 -5.29 -12.46
CA PRO A 43 0.73 -4.08 -12.10
C PRO A 43 -0.08 -3.14 -11.19
N TYR A 44 -1.40 -3.04 -11.38
CA TYR A 44 -2.29 -2.29 -10.49
C TYR A 44 -2.29 -2.87 -9.08
N PHE A 45 -2.42 -4.19 -8.95
CA PHE A 45 -2.36 -4.86 -7.66
C PHE A 45 -1.02 -4.63 -6.96
N LEU A 46 0.09 -4.75 -7.68
CA LEU A 46 1.44 -4.57 -7.11
C LEU A 46 1.62 -3.13 -6.59
N LEU A 47 1.18 -2.12 -7.35
CA LEU A 47 1.25 -0.72 -6.92
C LEU A 47 0.35 -0.46 -5.72
N CYS A 48 -0.92 -0.88 -5.76
CA CYS A 48 -1.83 -0.68 -4.63
C CYS A 48 -1.32 -1.38 -3.37
N ARG A 49 -0.79 -2.59 -3.48
CA ARG A 49 -0.21 -3.30 -2.34
C ARG A 49 1.04 -2.62 -1.79
N ALA A 50 1.89 -2.08 -2.67
CA ALA A 50 3.04 -1.29 -2.25
C ALA A 50 2.62 -0.03 -1.51
N ILE A 51 1.66 0.73 -2.06
CA ILE A 51 1.07 1.93 -1.43
C ILE A 51 0.46 1.61 -0.06
N GLU A 52 -0.35 0.54 0.01
CA GLU A 52 -1.02 0.12 1.24
C GLU A 52 -0.01 -0.14 2.36
N LEU A 53 1.02 -0.93 2.07
CA LEU A 53 2.04 -1.31 3.05
C LEU A 53 2.86 -0.09 3.47
N GLU A 54 3.20 0.79 2.53
CA GLU A 54 3.94 2.02 2.82
C GLU A 54 3.14 2.96 3.72
N VAL A 55 1.87 3.21 3.41
CA VAL A 55 1.02 4.07 4.25
C VAL A 55 0.81 3.45 5.63
N LYS A 56 0.60 2.13 5.70
CA LYS A 56 0.45 1.42 6.97
C LYS A 56 1.74 1.39 7.80
N SER A 57 2.92 1.38 7.17
CA SER A 57 4.20 1.45 7.88
C SER A 57 4.26 2.68 8.78
N ARG A 58 3.74 3.82 8.31
CA ARG A 58 3.70 5.09 9.02
C ARG A 58 2.77 5.05 10.22
N HIS A 59 1.58 4.45 10.07
CA HIS A 59 0.65 4.23 11.19
C HIS A 59 1.24 3.29 12.25
N LEU A 60 2.02 2.31 11.84
CA LEU A 60 2.65 1.35 12.76
C LEU A 60 3.71 1.98 13.67
N LEU A 61 4.16 3.21 13.39
CA LEU A 61 5.07 3.95 14.29
C LEU A 61 4.43 4.20 15.67
N SER A 62 3.09 4.30 15.73
CA SER A 62 2.35 4.56 16.96
C SER A 62 1.25 3.54 17.27
N LYS A 63 0.88 2.69 16.30
CA LYS A 63 -0.19 1.68 16.44
C LYS A 63 0.33 0.25 16.32
N ARG A 64 -0.40 -0.72 16.88
CA ARG A 64 -0.16 -2.15 16.67
C ARG A 64 -0.72 -2.58 15.31
N GLN A 65 -0.13 -3.63 14.73
CA GLN A 65 -0.60 -4.20 13.46
C GLN A 65 -2.07 -4.62 13.48
N SER A 66 -2.57 -5.15 14.60
CA SER A 66 -3.99 -5.51 14.75
C SER A 66 -4.92 -4.29 14.65
N GLU A 67 -4.48 -3.14 15.16
CA GLU A 67 -5.25 -1.90 15.13
C GLU A 67 -5.27 -1.34 13.71
N VAL A 68 -4.10 -1.21 13.07
CA VAL A 68 -3.97 -0.77 11.68
C VAL A 68 -4.76 -1.65 10.71
N LYS A 69 -4.75 -2.97 10.91
CA LYS A 69 -5.54 -3.91 10.10
C LYS A 69 -7.05 -3.70 10.29
N LYS A 70 -7.48 -3.55 11.55
CA LYS A 70 -8.91 -3.39 11.88
C LYS A 70 -9.45 -2.07 11.35
N GLU A 71 -8.66 -1.00 11.45
CA GLU A 71 -9.05 0.35 11.08
C GLU A 71 -9.08 0.52 9.56
N PHE A 72 -8.02 0.12 8.86
CA PHE A 72 -7.87 0.49 7.46
C PHE A 72 -8.12 -0.64 6.46
N GLY A 73 -8.20 -1.91 6.87
CA GLY A 73 -8.57 -2.99 5.95
C GLY A 73 -7.72 -3.03 4.68
N HIS A 74 -8.32 -2.81 3.50
CA HIS A 74 -7.64 -2.56 2.22
C HIS A 74 -7.93 -1.16 1.65
N ASP A 75 -8.44 -0.25 2.48
CA ASP A 75 -8.81 1.09 2.09
C ASP A 75 -7.56 2.00 2.06
N LEU A 76 -7.04 2.23 0.87
CA LEU A 76 -5.85 3.04 0.63
C LEU A 76 -6.10 4.52 0.96
N LEU A 77 -7.29 5.00 0.58
CA LEU A 77 -7.63 6.40 0.70
C LEU A 77 -7.85 6.75 2.18
N GLU A 78 -8.62 5.96 2.91
CA GLU A 78 -8.85 6.15 4.34
C GLU A 78 -7.51 6.07 5.10
N ALA A 79 -6.67 5.08 4.80
CA ALA A 79 -5.35 4.96 5.42
C ALA A 79 -4.48 6.20 5.17
N TYR A 80 -4.50 6.75 3.95
CA TYR A 80 -3.70 7.92 3.61
C TYR A 80 -4.28 9.21 4.24
N GLU A 81 -5.60 9.38 4.20
CA GLU A 81 -6.30 10.52 4.80
C GLU A 81 -6.20 10.52 6.34
N ALA A 82 -5.94 9.37 6.97
CA ALA A 82 -5.69 9.27 8.41
C ALA A 82 -4.26 9.61 8.84
N LEU A 83 -3.32 9.80 7.90
CA LEU A 83 -1.95 10.20 8.25
C LEU A 83 -1.88 11.58 8.91
N ASP A 84 -0.82 11.83 9.67
CA ASP A 84 -0.52 13.17 10.17
C ASP A 84 -0.26 14.13 9.02
N GLN A 85 -0.58 15.42 9.20
CA GLN A 85 -0.44 16.44 8.13
C GLN A 85 0.96 16.49 7.52
N GLY A 86 2.01 16.29 8.31
CA GLY A 86 3.39 16.26 7.83
C GLY A 86 3.74 15.05 6.95
N GLN A 87 2.93 13.99 7.00
CA GLN A 87 3.10 12.77 6.21
C GLN A 87 2.20 12.72 4.96
N LYS A 88 1.24 13.65 4.84
CA LYS A 88 0.37 13.80 3.67
C LYS A 88 1.07 14.58 2.57
N THR A 89 1.75 13.86 1.69
CA THR A 89 2.59 14.44 0.63
C THR A 89 1.93 14.51 -0.75
N LEU A 90 0.82 13.81 -0.95
CA LEU A 90 0.08 13.79 -2.21
C LEU A 90 -0.68 15.11 -2.45
N ASN A 91 -0.65 15.58 -3.69
CA ASN A 91 -1.43 16.72 -4.16
C ASN A 91 -2.85 16.28 -4.56
N ALA A 92 -3.68 17.24 -4.98
CA ALA A 92 -5.09 16.97 -5.32
C ALA A 92 -5.28 16.01 -6.51
N GLU A 93 -4.38 16.00 -7.50
CA GLU A 93 -4.45 15.06 -8.63
C GLU A 93 -4.06 13.65 -8.18
N GLU A 94 -2.94 13.52 -7.47
CA GLU A 94 -2.47 12.25 -6.94
C GLU A 94 -3.49 11.62 -5.98
N ILE A 95 -4.24 12.42 -5.21
CA ILE A 95 -5.35 11.95 -4.38
C ILE A 95 -6.52 11.44 -5.24
N ARG A 96 -6.81 12.06 -6.39
CA ARG A 96 -7.83 11.55 -7.32
C ARG A 96 -7.44 10.19 -7.88
N VAL A 97 -6.19 10.04 -8.32
CA VAL A 97 -5.64 8.76 -8.80
C VAL A 97 -5.74 7.69 -7.72
N LEU A 98 -5.33 8.01 -6.49
CA LEU A 98 -5.43 7.10 -5.35
C LEU A 98 -6.87 6.68 -5.07
N ARG A 99 -7.83 7.61 -5.18
CA ARG A 99 -9.26 7.34 -5.00
C ARG A 99 -9.79 6.36 -6.05
N VAL A 100 -9.51 6.58 -7.34
CA VAL A 100 -9.93 5.68 -8.42
C VAL A 100 -9.33 4.28 -8.23
N ALA A 101 -8.06 4.19 -7.84
CA ALA A 101 -7.43 2.91 -7.50
C ALA A 101 -8.11 2.24 -6.29
N ASN A 102 -8.43 3.02 -5.25
CA ASN A 102 -9.07 2.54 -4.02
C ASN A 102 -10.45 1.93 -4.29
N ASP A 103 -11.27 2.57 -5.12
CA ASP A 103 -12.63 2.13 -5.44
C ASP A 103 -12.65 0.69 -6.02
N ILE A 104 -11.56 0.28 -6.67
CA ILE A 104 -11.39 -1.09 -7.19
C ILE A 104 -10.68 -1.98 -6.15
N TYR A 105 -9.61 -1.47 -5.55
CA TYR A 105 -8.73 -2.25 -4.68
C TYR A 105 -9.39 -2.69 -3.37
N VAL A 106 -10.18 -1.81 -2.74
CA VAL A 106 -10.83 -2.10 -1.45
C VAL A 106 -11.77 -3.31 -1.53
N GLY A 107 -12.40 -3.50 -2.69
CA GLY A 107 -13.25 -4.64 -3.04
C GLY A 107 -12.50 -5.83 -3.65
N LYS A 108 -11.16 -5.84 -3.62
CA LYS A 108 -10.29 -6.86 -4.21
C LYS A 108 -10.45 -7.03 -5.72
N GLY A 109 -10.83 -5.96 -6.43
CA GLY A 109 -11.13 -5.99 -7.86
C GLY A 109 -9.93 -6.29 -8.77
N PHE A 110 -8.70 -6.27 -8.25
CA PHE A 110 -7.50 -6.73 -8.97
C PHE A 110 -7.12 -8.19 -8.64
N GLU A 111 -7.68 -8.78 -7.59
CA GLU A 111 -7.41 -10.18 -7.19
C GLU A 111 -8.35 -11.17 -7.88
N TYR A 112 -9.59 -10.74 -8.13
CA TYR A 112 -10.63 -11.58 -8.72
C TYR A 112 -11.07 -11.03 -10.08
N PHE A 113 -11.26 -11.94 -11.04
CA PHE A 113 -11.82 -11.57 -12.33
C PHE A 113 -13.27 -11.08 -12.15
N ASN A 114 -13.54 -9.89 -12.69
CA ASN A 114 -14.88 -9.33 -12.75
C ASN A 114 -15.29 -9.07 -14.21
N PRO A 115 -16.29 -9.81 -14.74
CA PRO A 115 -16.79 -9.62 -16.11
C PRO A 115 -17.22 -8.18 -16.41
N GLY A 116 -17.76 -7.45 -15.43
CA GLY A 116 -18.20 -6.07 -15.59
C GLY A 116 -17.05 -5.11 -15.92
N HIS A 117 -15.85 -5.35 -15.37
CA HIS A 117 -14.66 -4.58 -15.72
C HIS A 117 -14.21 -4.84 -17.16
N ALA A 118 -14.25 -6.11 -17.59
CA ALA A 118 -13.89 -6.51 -18.94
C ALA A 118 -14.86 -5.95 -19.99
N LEU A 119 -16.17 -5.97 -19.73
CA LEU A 119 -17.20 -5.41 -20.62
C LEU A 119 -17.06 -3.90 -20.85
N ARG A 120 -16.43 -3.19 -19.91
CA ARG A 120 -16.12 -1.76 -20.02
C ARG A 120 -14.73 -1.49 -20.60
N GLY A 121 -14.01 -2.53 -21.05
CA GLY A 121 -12.64 -2.41 -21.52
C GLY A 121 -11.69 -1.88 -20.45
N TYR A 122 -12.01 -2.08 -19.17
CA TYR A 122 -11.24 -1.59 -18.02
C TYR A 122 -11.13 -0.06 -17.93
N SER A 123 -12.00 0.70 -18.59
CA SER A 123 -11.96 2.18 -18.61
C SER A 123 -12.12 2.86 -17.24
N GLN A 124 -12.57 2.13 -16.22
CA GLN A 124 -12.64 2.62 -14.85
C GLN A 124 -11.32 2.50 -14.07
N PHE A 125 -10.28 1.87 -14.62
CA PHE A 125 -8.98 1.73 -13.96
C PHE A 125 -8.25 3.08 -14.06
N PRO A 126 -7.43 3.45 -13.04
CA PRO A 126 -6.62 4.67 -13.14
C PRO A 126 -5.58 4.51 -14.26
N ASP A 127 -5.02 5.63 -14.73
CA ASP A 127 -3.82 5.54 -15.55
C ASP A 127 -2.68 4.89 -14.74
N LEU A 128 -1.98 3.94 -15.36
CA LEU A 128 -1.00 3.12 -14.64
C LEU A 128 0.26 3.92 -14.28
N ASP A 129 0.68 4.85 -15.13
CA ASP A 129 1.87 5.68 -14.91
C ASP A 129 1.59 6.75 -13.85
N GLU A 130 0.36 7.26 -13.81
CA GLU A 130 -0.09 8.13 -12.72
C GLU A 130 -0.11 7.39 -11.38
N LEU A 131 -0.62 6.16 -11.32
CA LEU A 131 -0.61 5.35 -10.10
C LEU A 131 0.82 4.99 -9.67
N ASP A 132 1.70 4.71 -10.63
CA ASP A 132 3.12 4.46 -10.37
C ASP A 132 3.81 5.68 -9.77
N SER A 133 3.47 6.88 -10.26
CA SER A 133 3.97 8.14 -9.72
C SER A 133 3.54 8.35 -8.26
N VAL A 134 2.28 8.02 -7.93
CA VAL A 134 1.78 8.02 -6.55
C VAL A 134 2.58 7.06 -5.66
N ALA A 135 2.77 5.81 -6.11
CA ALA A 135 3.53 4.81 -5.37
C ALA A 135 4.98 5.26 -5.14
N THR A 136 5.65 5.74 -6.18
CA THR A 136 7.04 6.22 -6.13
C THR A 136 7.21 7.33 -5.10
N LYS A 137 6.29 8.30 -5.11
CA LYS A 137 6.32 9.45 -4.20
C LYS A 137 6.13 9.05 -2.74
N LEU A 138 5.28 8.06 -2.47
CA LEU A 138 5.07 7.55 -1.13
C LEU A 138 6.27 6.73 -0.66
N ILE A 139 6.82 5.84 -1.49
CA ILE A 139 7.85 4.87 -1.08
C ILE A 139 9.25 5.47 -0.98
N SER A 140 9.55 6.52 -1.75
CA SER A 140 10.91 7.09 -1.84
C SER A 140 11.28 8.03 -0.68
N ARG A 141 10.49 8.08 0.38
CA ARG A 141 10.75 8.90 1.58
C ARG A 141 10.89 8.00 2.80
#